data_AF-A0A1D6EZS8-F1
#
_entry.id   AF-A0A1D6EZS8-F1
#
_cell.length_a   1.000
_cell.length_b   1.000
_cell.length_c   1.000
_cell.angle_alpha   90.00
_cell.angle_beta   90.00
_cell.angle_gamma   90.00
#
_symmetry.space_group_name_H-M   'P 1'
#
loop_
_entity.id
_entity.type
_entity.pdbx_description
1 polymer ?
#
loop_
_entity_poly.entity_id
_entity_poly.type
_entity_poly.pdbx_seq_one_letter_code
_entity_poly.pdbx_strand_id
1 'polypeptide(L)'
;METNTAEFNLEEALNTVLMQGIPLGKEKRISIERDWPVEVSHMYIYGDNIRLQQVLADYLACALQFTQPAEGHIVLQVIPKKENIGSGMQIAHLEFKIVHPALGVPEALIQEMFQHNPGVSREGLGLYISQKLVKTMSGALQYLREANISSFIILIEFPVAQLSSKWSKPSPSKF
;
A
#
# COMPACT_ATOMS: atom_id res chain seq x y z
N MET A 1 -10.93 10.74 13.48
CA MET A 1 -11.59 10.12 12.32
C MET A 1 -11.82 8.67 12.68
N GLU A 2 -13.06 8.16 12.60
CA GLU A 2 -13.37 6.77 12.99
C GLU A 2 -12.83 5.79 11.94
N THR A 3 -12.22 4.68 12.40
CA THR A 3 -11.68 3.61 11.56
C THR A 3 -12.77 2.62 11.20
N ASN A 4 -13.06 2.44 9.91
CA ASN A 4 -14.01 1.42 9.48
C ASN A 4 -13.26 0.11 9.26
N THR A 5 -13.07 -0.65 10.34
CA THR A 5 -12.37 -1.93 10.29
C THR A 5 -13.28 -3.02 9.76
N ALA A 6 -12.92 -3.61 8.63
CA ALA A 6 -13.60 -4.75 8.03
C ALA A 6 -12.58 -5.81 7.58
N GLU A 7 -13.05 -7.03 7.36
CA GLU A 7 -12.28 -8.08 6.70
C GLU A 7 -12.18 -7.80 5.20
N PHE A 8 -10.99 -7.92 4.63
CA PHE A 8 -10.81 -7.84 3.18
C PHE A 8 -9.59 -8.66 2.73
N ASN A 9 -9.60 -9.06 1.45
CA ASN A 9 -8.47 -9.70 0.80
C ASN A 9 -7.42 -8.66 0.38
N LEU A 10 -6.17 -8.88 0.75
CA LEU A 10 -5.09 -7.93 0.49
C LEU A 10 -4.77 -7.79 -1.01
N GLU A 11 -4.77 -8.87 -1.79
CA GLU A 11 -4.53 -8.80 -3.24
C GLU A 11 -5.66 -8.04 -3.96
N GLU A 12 -6.92 -8.22 -3.58
CA GLU A 12 -8.03 -7.46 -4.16
C GLU A 12 -7.90 -5.95 -3.92
N ALA A 13 -7.46 -5.55 -2.72
CA ALA A 13 -7.18 -4.16 -2.39
C ALA A 13 -6.04 -3.60 -3.25
N LEU A 14 -4.94 -4.34 -3.39
CA LEU A 14 -3.78 -3.96 -4.22
C LEU A 14 -4.13 -3.88 -5.70
N ASN A 15 -4.93 -4.81 -6.21
CA ASN A 15 -5.42 -4.78 -7.58
C ASN A 15 -6.31 -3.56 -7.82
N THR A 16 -7.12 -3.16 -6.84
CA THR A 16 -7.92 -1.93 -6.95
C THR A 16 -7.04 -0.69 -7.06
N VAL A 17 -5.91 -0.65 -6.35
CA VAL A 17 -4.89 0.43 -6.50
C VAL A 17 -4.27 0.41 -7.90
N LEU A 18 -3.88 -0.76 -8.40
CA LEU A 18 -3.34 -0.89 -9.76
C LEU A 18 -4.35 -0.42 -10.82
N MET A 19 -5.63 -0.76 -10.67
CA MET A 19 -6.67 -0.35 -11.61
C MET A 19 -6.86 1.17 -11.65
N GLN A 20 -6.56 1.88 -10.56
CA GLN A 20 -6.55 3.34 -10.52
C GLN A 20 -5.28 3.92 -11.17
N GLY A 21 -4.12 3.27 -10.98
CA GLY A 21 -2.84 3.73 -11.52
C GLY A 21 -2.61 3.45 -13.01
N ILE A 22 -3.04 2.30 -13.52
CA ILE A 22 -2.75 1.84 -14.90
C ILE A 22 -3.19 2.85 -15.97
N PRO A 23 -4.39 3.47 -15.91
CA PRO A 23 -4.79 4.48 -16.90
C PRO A 23 -3.84 5.68 -16.93
N LEU A 24 -3.44 6.18 -15.75
CA LEU A 24 -2.50 7.30 -15.62
C LEU A 24 -1.09 6.91 -16.11
N GLY A 25 -0.66 5.68 -15.84
CA GLY A 25 0.58 5.13 -16.38
C GLY A 25 0.57 5.05 -17.91
N LYS A 26 -0.53 4.60 -18.51
CA LYS A 26 -0.69 4.57 -19.97
C LYS A 26 -0.63 5.95 -20.60
N GLU A 27 -1.31 6.94 -20.03
CA GLU A 27 -1.26 8.34 -20.49
C GLU A 27 0.18 8.85 -20.52
N LYS A 28 0.95 8.53 -19.47
CA LYS A 28 2.35 8.93 -19.33
C LYS A 28 3.34 7.98 -19.97
N ARG A 29 2.90 6.89 -20.58
CA ARG A 29 3.76 5.84 -21.18
C ARG A 29 4.76 5.25 -20.17
N ILE A 30 4.33 5.06 -18.92
CA ILE A 30 5.08 4.43 -17.84
C ILE A 30 4.34 3.16 -17.43
N SER A 31 5.04 2.02 -17.46
CA SER A 31 4.47 0.76 -16.98
C SER A 31 4.47 0.72 -15.45
N ILE A 32 3.45 0.05 -14.90
CA ILE A 32 3.33 -0.24 -13.47
C ILE A 32 3.39 -1.75 -13.35
N GLU A 33 4.36 -2.23 -12.59
CA GLU A 33 4.56 -3.64 -12.31
C GLU A 33 4.12 -3.95 -10.88
N ARG A 34 3.71 -5.20 -10.66
CA ARG A 34 3.34 -5.70 -9.34
C ARG A 34 4.39 -6.67 -8.85
N ASP A 35 4.74 -6.59 -7.58
CA ASP A 35 5.67 -7.52 -6.96
C ASP A 35 5.23 -7.89 -5.54
N TRP A 36 4.64 -9.07 -5.38
CA TRP A 36 4.32 -9.61 -4.07
C TRP A 36 4.26 -11.14 -4.12
N PRO A 37 4.57 -11.83 -3.01
CA PRO A 37 4.53 -13.29 -2.97
C PRO A 37 3.09 -13.80 -3.06
N VAL A 38 2.93 -15.04 -3.52
CA VAL A 38 1.64 -15.75 -3.65
C VAL A 38 0.84 -15.79 -2.34
N GLU A 39 1.50 -15.68 -1.19
CA GLU A 39 0.86 -15.61 0.12
C GLU A 39 -0.13 -14.42 0.23
N VAL A 40 0.14 -13.31 -0.44
CA VAL A 40 -0.73 -12.12 -0.43
C VAL A 40 -2.10 -12.41 -1.04
N SER A 41 -2.18 -13.27 -2.06
CA SER A 41 -3.44 -13.69 -2.70
C SER A 41 -4.41 -14.38 -1.74
N HIS A 42 -3.89 -15.04 -0.71
CA HIS A 42 -4.69 -15.77 0.28
C HIS A 42 -4.75 -15.06 1.64
N MET A 43 -4.26 -13.82 1.72
CA MET A 43 -4.21 -13.06 2.95
C MET A 43 -5.47 -12.22 3.13
N TYR A 44 -6.27 -12.60 4.13
CA TYR A 44 -7.40 -11.79 4.61
C TYR A 44 -6.96 -11.07 5.88
N ILE A 45 -7.22 -9.77 5.96
CA ILE A 45 -6.82 -8.92 7.08
C ILE A 45 -7.99 -8.07 7.57
N TYR A 46 -7.95 -7.66 8.83
CA TYR A 46 -8.90 -6.72 9.41
C TYR A 46 -8.32 -5.31 9.42
N GLY A 47 -8.92 -4.40 8.68
CA GLY A 47 -8.45 -3.02 8.59
C GLY A 47 -9.38 -2.11 7.81
N ASP A 48 -8.95 -0.87 7.57
CA ASP A 48 -9.67 0.07 6.73
C ASP A 48 -9.20 -0.05 5.28
N ASN A 49 -9.89 -0.92 4.53
CA ASN A 49 -9.56 -1.20 3.13
C ASN A 49 -9.56 0.08 2.27
N ILE A 50 -10.56 0.94 2.45
CA ILE A 50 -10.72 2.16 1.64
C ILE A 50 -9.57 3.12 1.89
N ARG A 51 -9.18 3.33 3.16
CA ARG A 51 -8.04 4.19 3.48
C ARG A 51 -6.71 3.61 3.01
N LEU A 52 -6.51 2.30 3.11
CA LEU A 52 -5.32 1.65 2.58
C LEU A 52 -5.20 1.89 1.07
N GLN A 53 -6.29 1.66 0.32
CA GLN A 53 -6.31 1.90 -1.12
C GLN A 53 -6.06 3.37 -1.47
N GLN A 54 -6.70 4.30 -0.75
CA GLN A 54 -6.51 5.73 -0.96
C GLN A 54 -5.04 6.12 -0.80
N VAL A 55 -4.43 5.74 0.32
CA VAL A 55 -3.04 6.05 0.63
C VAL A 55 -2.10 5.51 -0.46
N LEU A 56 -2.26 4.24 -0.85
CA LEU A 56 -1.41 3.62 -1.87
C LEU A 56 -1.62 4.25 -3.25
N ALA A 57 -2.86 4.58 -3.62
CA ALA A 57 -3.19 5.24 -4.87
C ALA A 57 -2.61 6.66 -4.96
N ASP A 58 -2.66 7.43 -3.87
CA ASP A 58 -2.12 8.80 -3.81
C ASP A 58 -0.61 8.79 -4.05
N TYR A 59 0.13 7.91 -3.38
CA TYR A 59 1.58 7.81 -3.58
C TYR A 59 1.95 7.23 -4.95
N LEU A 60 1.16 6.30 -5.48
CA LEU A 60 1.37 5.76 -6.83
C LEU A 60 1.17 6.86 -7.89
N ALA A 61 0.13 7.67 -7.74
CA ALA A 61 -0.12 8.82 -8.61
C ALA A 61 1.01 9.86 -8.52
N CYS A 62 1.54 10.11 -7.31
CA CYS A 62 2.69 10.98 -7.12
C CYS A 62 3.95 10.43 -7.82
N ALA A 63 4.27 9.15 -7.64
CA ALA A 63 5.42 8.53 -8.32
C ALA A 63 5.26 8.61 -9.85
N LEU A 64 4.05 8.39 -10.38
CA LEU A 64 3.73 8.58 -11.80
C LEU A 64 3.85 10.05 -12.24
N GLN A 65 3.63 11.03 -11.37
CA GLN A 65 3.79 12.44 -11.68
C GLN A 65 5.23 12.86 -11.89
N PHE A 66 6.14 12.28 -11.13
CA PHE A 66 7.55 12.68 -11.13
C PHE A 66 8.49 11.69 -11.83
N THR A 67 7.93 10.66 -12.47
CA THR A 67 8.69 9.75 -13.34
C THR A 67 8.52 10.16 -14.79
N GLN A 68 9.61 10.23 -15.55
CA GLN A 68 9.57 10.46 -16.98
C GLN A 68 9.53 9.13 -17.75
N PRO A 69 8.87 9.06 -18.91
CA PRO A 69 8.73 7.81 -19.68
C PRO A 69 10.08 7.13 -20.03
N ALA A 70 11.15 7.92 -20.20
CA ALA A 70 12.47 7.41 -20.53
C ALA A 70 13.24 6.82 -19.34
N GLU A 71 12.74 7.03 -18.11
CA GLU A 71 13.45 6.65 -16.88
C GLU A 71 13.16 5.21 -16.43
N GLY A 72 12.07 4.61 -16.90
CA GLY A 72 11.74 3.21 -16.63
C GLY A 72 10.30 3.00 -16.17
N HIS A 73 10.13 2.03 -15.27
CA HIS A 73 8.84 1.57 -14.75
C HIS A 73 8.70 1.89 -13.26
N ILE A 74 7.48 1.78 -12.75
CA ILE A 74 7.17 1.86 -11.32
C ILE A 74 6.77 0.46 -10.85
N VAL A 75 7.23 0.05 -9.67
CA VAL A 75 6.85 -1.22 -9.05
C VAL A 75 6.04 -0.95 -7.79
N LEU A 76 4.82 -1.48 -7.72
CA LEU A 76 4.08 -1.63 -6.46
C LEU A 76 4.47 -2.97 -5.84
N GLN A 77 5.32 -2.91 -4.82
CA GLN A 77 5.86 -4.08 -4.13
C GLN A 77 5.23 -4.24 -2.74
N VAL A 78 4.95 -5.48 -2.32
CA VAL A 78 4.50 -5.80 -0.96
C VAL A 78 5.33 -6.92 -0.38
N ILE A 79 5.92 -6.67 0.79
CA ILE A 79 6.72 -7.62 1.56
C ILE A 79 5.93 -7.95 2.84
N PRO A 80 5.23 -9.10 2.88
CA PRO A 80 4.52 -9.53 4.07
C PRO A 80 5.44 -10.31 5.03
N LYS A 81 5.24 -10.13 6.33
CA LYS A 81 5.77 -11.01 7.37
C LYS A 81 4.68 -11.31 8.39
N LYS A 82 4.33 -12.59 8.55
CA LYS A 82 3.37 -13.02 9.58
C LYS A 82 4.08 -13.33 10.90
N GLU A 83 3.44 -12.93 11.99
CA GLU A 83 3.85 -13.25 13.36
C GLU A 83 2.67 -13.86 14.11
N ASN A 84 2.90 -14.98 14.78
CA ASN A 84 1.92 -15.56 15.69
C ASN A 84 2.00 -14.84 17.03
N ILE A 85 0.87 -14.32 17.50
CA ILE A 85 0.74 -13.71 18.82
C ILE A 85 -0.22 -14.54 19.69
N GLY A 86 0.32 -15.13 20.76
CA GLY A 86 -0.46 -15.95 21.69
C GLY A 86 -1.11 -17.19 21.06
N SER A 87 -2.28 -17.59 21.58
CA SER A 87 -2.94 -18.85 21.24
C SER A 87 -3.87 -18.73 20.02
N GLY A 88 -3.31 -18.42 18.86
CA GLY A 88 -4.03 -18.51 17.58
C GLY A 88 -4.45 -17.19 16.96
N MET A 89 -3.84 -16.06 17.34
CA MET A 89 -3.94 -14.82 16.58
C MET A 89 -2.67 -14.61 15.76
N GLN A 90 -2.82 -14.05 14.56
CA GLN A 90 -1.69 -13.71 13.69
C GLN A 90 -1.76 -12.23 13.34
N ILE A 91 -0.61 -11.56 13.35
CA ILE A 91 -0.43 -10.21 12.81
C ILE A 91 0.38 -10.32 11.52
N ALA A 92 -0.04 -9.59 10.49
CA ALA A 92 0.74 -9.36 9.29
C ALA A 92 1.42 -8.00 9.41
N HIS A 93 2.75 -8.03 9.44
CA HIS A 93 3.61 -6.87 9.24
C HIS A 93 3.76 -6.66 7.74
N LEU A 94 3.16 -5.61 7.21
CA LEU A 94 3.16 -5.32 5.78
C LEU A 94 4.04 -4.12 5.48
N GLU A 95 5.03 -4.33 4.62
CA GLU A 95 5.80 -3.28 3.98
C GLU A 95 5.33 -3.10 2.54
N PHE A 96 4.69 -1.98 2.26
CA PHE A 96 4.30 -1.56 0.91
C PHE A 96 5.36 -0.60 0.37
N LYS A 97 5.84 -0.87 -0.84
CA LYS A 97 6.81 -0.01 -1.51
C LYS A 97 6.29 0.41 -2.87
N ILE A 98 6.46 1.68 -3.18
CA ILE A 98 6.27 2.21 -4.53
C ILE A 98 7.65 2.63 -5.00
N VAL A 99 8.28 1.73 -5.77
CA VAL A 99 9.65 1.89 -6.26
C VAL A 99 9.61 2.55 -7.63
N HIS A 100 10.41 3.58 -7.83
CA HIS A 100 10.44 4.36 -9.07
C HIS A 100 11.86 4.90 -9.34
N PRO A 101 12.15 5.50 -10.51
CA PRO A 101 13.49 5.97 -10.84
C PRO A 101 14.07 7.04 -9.90
N ALA A 102 15.40 7.14 -9.86
CA ALA A 102 16.17 7.89 -8.85
C ALA A 102 15.86 9.38 -8.72
N LEU A 103 15.58 10.10 -9.82
CA LEU A 103 15.23 11.54 -9.74
C LEU A 103 14.08 11.76 -8.78
N GLY A 104 13.11 10.86 -8.84
CA GLY A 104 12.03 10.73 -7.89
C GLY A 104 11.29 12.02 -7.61
N VAL A 105 10.71 12.12 -6.42
CA VAL A 105 9.85 13.25 -6.04
C VAL A 105 10.72 14.43 -5.60
N PRO A 106 10.43 15.67 -6.06
CA PRO A 106 11.14 16.87 -5.64
C PRO A 106 11.24 16.98 -4.11
N GLU A 107 12.43 17.36 -3.61
CA GLU A 107 12.71 17.44 -2.18
C GLU A 107 11.72 18.34 -1.42
N ALA A 108 11.30 19.45 -2.03
CA ALA A 108 10.30 20.34 -1.45
C ALA A 108 8.97 19.64 -1.14
N LEU A 109 8.51 18.74 -2.03
CA LEU A 109 7.29 17.97 -1.84
C LEU A 109 7.45 16.90 -0.77
N ILE A 110 8.63 16.29 -0.65
CA ILE A 110 8.95 15.38 0.44
C ILE A 110 8.90 16.10 1.78
N GLN A 111 9.42 17.33 1.86
CA GLN A 111 9.32 18.15 3.08
C GLN A 111 7.86 18.48 3.43
N GLU A 112 7.08 18.91 2.44
CA GLU A 112 5.64 19.20 2.58
C GLU A 112 4.83 17.99 3.06
N MET A 113 5.19 16.78 2.62
CA MET A 113 4.55 15.52 3.07
C MET A 113 4.70 15.27 4.58
N PHE A 114 5.79 15.74 5.20
CA PHE A 114 6.03 15.54 6.63
C PHE A 114 5.68 16.77 7.49
N GLN A 115 5.62 17.96 6.91
CA GLN A 115 5.41 19.23 7.63
C GLN A 115 4.25 20.02 7.03
N HIS A 116 3.25 20.34 7.85
CA HIS A 116 2.18 21.24 7.42
C HIS A 116 2.65 22.69 7.46
N ASN A 117 2.61 23.35 6.31
CA ASN A 117 2.93 24.76 6.17
C ASN A 117 1.77 25.49 5.45
N PRO A 118 1.34 26.69 5.91
CA PRO A 118 0.34 27.50 5.21
C PRO A 118 0.58 27.70 3.70
N GLY A 119 1.82 27.60 3.23
CA GLY A 119 2.19 27.72 1.81
C GLY A 119 2.28 26.41 1.03
N VAL A 120 1.77 25.30 1.58
CA VAL A 120 1.88 23.97 0.97
C VAL A 120 1.21 23.92 -0.42
N SER A 121 1.86 23.27 -1.38
CA SER A 121 1.27 23.00 -2.69
C SER A 121 0.03 22.08 -2.56
N ARG A 122 -0.81 22.03 -3.60
CA ARG A 122 -1.97 21.12 -3.59
C ARG A 122 -1.52 19.66 -3.53
N GLU A 123 -0.43 19.34 -4.22
CA GLU A 123 0.24 18.05 -4.24
C GLU A 123 0.79 17.69 -2.86
N GLY A 124 1.52 18.62 -2.24
CA GLY A 124 2.06 18.46 -0.90
C GLY A 124 0.98 18.29 0.16
N LEU A 125 -0.14 19.01 0.05
CA LEU A 125 -1.29 18.84 0.94
C LEU A 125 -1.88 17.43 0.81
N GLY A 126 -1.99 16.91 -0.42
CA GLY A 126 -2.43 15.53 -0.68
C GLY A 126 -1.54 14.52 0.03
N LEU A 127 -0.22 14.58 -0.22
CA LEU A 127 0.77 13.69 0.40
C LEU A 127 0.77 13.81 1.93
N TYR A 128 0.62 15.02 2.47
CA TYR A 128 0.52 15.24 3.91
C TYR A 128 -0.72 14.56 4.50
N ILE A 129 -1.88 14.66 3.83
CA ILE A 129 -3.12 13.97 4.27
C ILE A 129 -2.92 12.46 4.23
N SER A 130 -2.36 11.90 3.14
CA SER A 130 -2.09 10.47 3.03
C SER A 130 -1.12 10.00 4.13
N GLN A 131 -0.11 10.80 4.49
CA GLN A 131 0.78 10.51 5.61
C GLN A 131 0.07 10.49 6.96
N LYS A 132 -0.89 11.40 7.18
CA LYS A 132 -1.73 11.41 8.39
C LYS A 132 -2.69 10.22 8.44
N LEU A 133 -3.19 9.78 7.30
CA LEU A 133 -3.99 8.55 7.20
C LEU A 133 -3.15 7.33 7.58
N VAL A 134 -1.91 7.21 7.09
CA VAL A 134 -0.97 6.16 7.52
C VAL A 134 -0.79 6.15 9.03
N LYS A 135 -0.56 7.32 9.65
CA LYS A 135 -0.44 7.43 11.12
C LYS A 135 -1.71 7.05 11.87
N THR A 136 -2.88 7.34 11.30
CA THR A 136 -4.18 6.96 11.88
C THR A 136 -4.39 5.44 11.85
N MET A 137 -3.79 4.76 10.86
CA MET A 137 -3.73 3.29 10.78
C MET A 137 -2.56 2.71 11.59
N SER A 138 -1.98 3.47 12.53
CA SER A 138 -0.81 3.07 13.33
C SER A 138 0.42 2.70 12.48
N GLY A 139 0.50 3.19 11.25
CA GLY A 139 1.60 2.93 10.34
C GLY A 139 2.70 3.98 10.39
N ALA A 140 3.77 3.68 9.67
CA ALA A 140 4.87 4.59 9.40
C ALA A 140 5.05 4.79 7.89
N LEU A 141 5.49 5.98 7.50
CA LEU A 141 5.83 6.33 6.13
C LEU A 141 7.28 6.82 6.10
N GLN A 142 8.03 6.36 5.11
CA GLN A 142 9.37 6.83 4.80
C GLN A 142 9.48 7.11 3.29
N TYR A 143 10.42 7.97 2.93
CA TYR A 143 10.84 8.16 1.55
C TYR A 143 12.35 7.96 1.48
N LEU A 144 12.81 7.06 0.61
CA LEU A 144 14.21 6.73 0.46
C LEU A 144 14.64 7.01 -0.99
N ARG A 145 15.69 7.82 -1.17
CA ARG A 145 16.35 8.01 -2.45
C ARG A 145 17.71 7.33 -2.42
N GLU A 146 17.88 6.35 -3.30
CA GLU A 146 19.12 5.59 -3.50
C GLU A 146 19.75 5.99 -4.86
N ALA A 147 20.88 5.38 -5.21
CA ALA A 147 21.62 5.74 -6.42
C ALA A 147 20.81 5.58 -7.72
N ASN A 148 19.98 4.52 -7.82
CA ASN A 148 19.27 4.16 -9.05
C ASN A 148 17.74 4.20 -8.89
N ILE A 149 17.24 4.20 -7.66
CA ILE A 149 15.81 4.14 -7.37
C ILE A 149 15.45 5.08 -6.23
N SER A 150 14.20 5.52 -6.23
CA SER A 150 13.54 6.12 -5.07
C SER A 150 12.34 5.26 -4.67
N SER A 151 11.96 5.30 -3.40
CA SER A 151 10.85 4.51 -2.88
C SER A 151 10.06 5.26 -1.82
N PHE A 152 8.73 5.27 -1.96
CA PHE A 152 7.84 5.39 -0.79
C PHE A 152 7.82 4.05 -0.08
N ILE A 153 7.96 4.04 1.25
CA ILE A 153 7.94 2.84 2.09
C ILE A 153 6.90 3.05 3.19
N ILE A 154 5.85 2.23 3.18
CA ILE A 154 4.73 2.30 4.12
C ILE A 154 4.68 1.01 4.92
N LEU A 155 4.77 1.14 6.23
CA LEU A 155 4.74 0.04 7.17
C LEU A 155 3.42 0.08 7.92
N ILE A 156 2.60 -0.97 7.82
CA ILE A 156 1.35 -1.09 8.57
C ILE A 156 1.18 -2.54 9.05
N GLU A 157 0.68 -2.68 10.28
CA GLU A 157 0.34 -3.96 10.87
C GLU A 157 -1.16 -4.19 10.80
N PHE A 158 -1.57 -5.40 10.42
CA PHE A 158 -2.98 -5.79 10.44
C PHE A 158 -3.19 -7.16 11.09
N PRO A 159 -4.25 -7.36 11.87
CA PRO A 159 -4.69 -8.70 12.27
C PRO A 159 -5.05 -9.53 11.03
N VAL A 160 -4.52 -10.75 10.95
CA VAL A 160 -4.85 -11.72 9.91
C VAL A 160 -6.16 -12.42 10.28
N ALA A 161 -7.13 -12.38 9.39
CA ALA A 161 -8.36 -13.15 9.53
C ALA A 161 -8.02 -14.63 9.38
N GLN A 162 -8.30 -15.41 10.44
CA GLN A 162 -8.19 -16.85 10.33
C GLN A 162 -9.39 -17.36 9.54
N LEU A 163 -9.11 -18.12 8.47
CA LEU A 163 -10.13 -18.96 7.84
C LEU A 163 -10.75 -19.82 8.94
N SER A 164 -11.95 -19.45 9.40
CA SER A 164 -12.70 -20.34 10.26
C SER A 164 -12.87 -21.64 9.47
N SER A 165 -12.44 -22.76 10.04
CA SER A 165 -12.66 -24.09 9.49
C SER A 165 -14.16 -24.44 9.56
N LYS A 166 -15.03 -23.62 8.96
CA LYS A 166 -16.45 -23.92 8.77
C LYS A 166 -16.71 -24.63 7.44
N TRP A 167 -15.68 -24.92 6.65
CA TRP A 167 -15.82 -25.75 5.44
C TRP A 167 -15.15 -27.12 5.50
N SER A 168 -14.72 -27.61 6.68
CA SER A 168 -14.20 -28.98 6.81
C SER A 168 -15.17 -29.89 7.58
N LYS A 169 -16.37 -30.12 7.04
CA LYS A 169 -17.08 -31.40 7.22
C LYS A 169 -17.94 -31.70 5.98
N PRO A 170 -17.48 -32.53 5.03
CA PRO A 170 -18.43 -33.38 4.33
C PRO A 170 -19.10 -34.26 5.38
N SER A 171 -20.41 -34.08 5.56
CA SER A 171 -21.24 -34.99 6.33
C SER A 171 -21.13 -36.39 5.70
N PRO A 172 -20.65 -37.43 6.39
CA PRO A 172 -20.93 -38.78 5.94
C PRO A 172 -22.43 -38.97 6.05
N SER A 173 -23.09 -39.07 4.90
CA SER A 173 -24.46 -39.56 4.79
C SER A 173 -24.54 -40.89 5.54
N LYS A 174 -25.26 -40.89 6.66
CA LYS A 174 -25.82 -42.11 7.23
C LYS A 174 -26.83 -42.64 6.22
N PHE A 175 -26.59 -43.83 5.69
CA PHE A 175 -27.47 -45.02 5.64
C PHE A 175 -26.85 -46.04 4.69
#